data_AF-A0A482D595-F1
#
_entry.id   AF-A0A482D595-F1
#
_cell.length_a   1.000
_cell.length_b   1.000
_cell.length_c   1.000
_cell.angle_alpha   90.00
_cell.angle_beta   90.00
_cell.angle_gamma   90.00
#
_symmetry.space_group_name_H-M   'P 1'
#
loop_
_entity.id
_entity.type
_entity.pdbx_description
1 polymer ?
#
loop_
_entity_poly.entity_id
_entity_poly.type
_entity_poly.pdbx_seq_one_letter_code
_entity_poly.pdbx_strand_id
1 'polypeptide(L)'
;MLHTKVDKFIALVMKEKNPTINRVANVLHISLAASEALASLMEQAQVVSINYPLNVMQKPEVMFNRLPEDKNAGNGEADRQKKVLATYTFKADAVPASVEIIDYDQYKLYKVSLVDLSVPTRIFLDQIKEQLIKDVPPEASDVADVEKMVQVRGNFYESIKKFLEQFELGMETTDMLAGLLLHTMFGLGELDLLNRDDWLEEIAINNASSSVAVYHRKYGWLQTNIYLPDENAVFNYASQIARRVGRQIATLTPILDARLETGDRVCATLSPISSHGNTITIRRFARIPWTIIRLISEPYHTMNLEMAAMLWQAFHYELNMMVVGGTASGKTSALNAFASFIPPNQRIITIEDTRELMLPKHQWNWVPLLTRLQNPEGQGEVTMLDLIITSLRMRPDRILVGEIRKQKEAEVAFEAMHTGHSVYSTLHADTSAQALRRMTSPPIDLPPTDLETLHLLVVQFRDRRRNLRRTLEISEVSQGTDEETIEPNIIFRWRPRNDTWEKVSEPVRFYKELNLHTGMTKEQINKDNKKRQIILEWMIKNKITDIDAVGNIFSLYYSNPDEIYEIAKSNISMPPQGGK
;
A
#
# COMPACT_ATOMS: atom_id res chain seq x y z
N MET A 1 27.01 1.43 13.47
CA MET A 1 26.74 2.36 14.58
C MET A 1 26.95 3.77 14.07
N LEU A 2 25.93 4.64 14.18
CA LEU A 2 26.07 6.05 13.81
C LEU A 2 26.79 6.78 14.94
N HIS A 3 27.82 7.57 14.61
CA HIS A 3 28.52 8.41 15.57
C HIS A 3 28.06 9.86 15.44
N THR A 4 27.09 10.25 16.26
CA THR A 4 26.50 11.58 16.28
C THR A 4 27.42 12.60 16.98
N LYS A 5 27.06 13.89 16.95
CA LYS A 5 27.73 14.88 17.80
C LYS A 5 27.53 14.61 19.30
N VAL A 6 26.45 13.93 19.69
CA VAL A 6 26.22 13.46 21.07
C VAL A 6 27.26 12.40 21.47
N ASP A 7 27.62 11.52 20.55
CA ASP A 7 28.68 10.52 20.79
C ASP A 7 30.05 11.16 20.96
N LYS A 8 30.36 12.12 20.09
CA LYS A 8 31.60 12.89 20.18
C LYS A 8 31.66 13.71 21.48
N PHE A 9 30.52 14.23 21.94
CA PHE A 9 30.42 14.91 23.23
C PHE A 9 30.80 13.97 24.38
N ILE A 10 30.14 12.83 24.51
CA ILE A 10 30.44 11.89 25.60
C ILE A 10 31.87 11.35 25.50
N ALA A 11 32.34 11.02 24.30
CA ALA A 11 33.72 10.59 24.10
C ALA A 11 34.75 11.65 24.54
N LEU A 12 34.45 12.94 24.31
CA LEU A 12 35.30 14.04 24.75
C LEU A 12 35.30 14.19 26.28
N VAL A 13 34.11 14.17 26.91
CA VAL A 13 33.99 14.28 28.38
C VAL A 13 34.67 13.10 29.07
N MET A 14 34.53 11.87 28.55
CA MET A 14 35.23 10.69 29.09
C MET A 14 36.75 10.81 28.94
N LYS A 15 37.25 11.39 27.85
CA LYS A 15 38.68 11.53 27.56
C LYS A 15 39.35 12.64 28.37
N GLU A 16 38.74 13.83 28.40
CA GLU A 16 39.31 15.02 29.04
C GLU A 16 38.91 15.16 30.53
N LYS A 17 37.98 14.32 31.01
CA LYS A 17 37.37 14.26 32.35
C LYS A 17 36.56 15.50 32.76
N ASN A 18 37.12 16.70 32.54
CA ASN A 18 36.55 17.99 32.95
C ASN A 18 36.63 19.05 31.82
N PRO A 19 36.21 18.76 30.56
CA PRO A 19 36.27 19.79 29.53
C PRO A 19 35.33 20.96 29.86
N THR A 20 35.79 22.19 29.60
CA THR A 20 34.93 23.38 29.69
C THR A 20 33.87 23.36 28.58
N ILE A 21 32.71 23.98 28.81
CA ILE A 21 31.65 24.09 27.79
C ILE A 21 32.16 24.74 26.50
N ASN A 22 33.01 25.77 26.59
CA ASN A 22 33.64 26.37 25.40
C ASN A 22 34.53 25.37 24.64
N ARG A 23 35.24 24.48 25.37
CA ARG A 23 36.08 23.46 24.76
C ARG A 23 35.23 22.45 23.99
N VAL A 24 34.10 22.04 24.57
CA VAL A 24 33.10 21.18 23.92
C VAL A 24 32.57 21.83 22.64
N ALA A 25 32.12 23.09 22.72
CA ALA A 25 31.60 23.86 21.58
C ALA A 25 32.60 23.90 20.41
N ASN A 26 33.87 24.18 20.70
CA ASN A 26 34.92 24.25 19.70
C ASN A 26 35.22 22.90 19.02
N VAL A 27 35.26 21.80 19.78
CA VAL A 27 35.58 20.46 19.26
C VAL A 27 34.44 19.87 18.43
N LEU A 28 33.19 20.13 18.84
CA LEU A 28 32.00 19.65 18.13
C LEU A 28 31.59 20.55 16.96
N HIS A 29 32.25 21.70 16.81
CA HIS A 29 31.88 22.76 15.88
C HIS A 29 30.40 23.12 16.05
N ILE A 30 30.02 23.52 17.26
CA ILE A 30 28.68 24.00 17.62
C ILE A 30 28.77 25.32 18.41
N SER A 31 27.68 26.07 18.47
CA SER A 31 27.60 27.28 19.30
C SER A 31 27.72 26.97 20.80
N LEU A 32 28.06 28.00 21.59
CA LEU A 32 28.14 27.87 23.06
C LEU A 32 26.78 27.46 23.65
N ALA A 33 25.70 28.05 23.16
CA ALA A 33 24.33 27.74 23.59
C ALA A 33 23.96 26.28 23.30
N ALA A 34 24.30 25.76 22.11
CA ALA A 34 24.08 24.36 21.76
C ALA A 34 24.87 23.40 22.68
N SER A 35 26.10 23.78 23.03
CA SER A 35 26.93 23.01 23.97
C SER A 35 26.35 23.00 25.39
N GLU A 36 25.81 24.12 25.87
CA GLU A 36 25.15 24.21 27.18
C GLU A 36 23.87 23.39 27.21
N ALA A 37 23.03 23.51 26.18
CA ALA A 37 21.78 22.75 26.06
C ALA A 37 22.04 21.24 26.05
N LEU A 38 23.05 20.79 25.29
CA LEU A 38 23.42 19.38 25.22
C LEU A 38 23.95 18.86 26.56
N ALA A 39 24.78 19.64 27.26
CA ALA A 39 25.27 19.28 28.58
C ALA A 39 24.13 19.20 29.62
N SER A 40 23.22 20.18 29.62
CA SER A 40 22.09 20.24 30.56
C SER A 40 21.14 19.05 30.37
N LEU A 41 20.86 18.67 29.13
CA LEU A 41 19.99 17.54 28.83
C LEU A 41 20.62 16.20 29.28
N MET A 42 21.93 16.05 29.09
CA MET A 42 22.66 14.86 29.57
C MET A 42 22.85 14.85 31.10
N GLU A 43 22.82 16.02 31.75
CA GLU A 43 22.80 16.14 33.21
C GLU A 43 21.45 15.69 33.80
N GLN A 44 20.33 16.04 33.15
CA GLN A 44 19.00 15.54 33.52
C GLN A 44 18.92 14.00 33.45
N ALA A 45 19.59 13.40 32.45
CA ALA A 45 19.74 11.95 32.33
C ALA A 45 20.72 11.33 33.35
N GLN A 46 21.34 12.12 34.22
CA GLN A 46 22.40 11.72 35.16
C GLN A 46 23.66 11.14 34.49
N VAL A 47 23.88 11.37 33.19
CA VAL A 47 25.05 10.88 32.45
C VAL A 47 26.27 11.77 32.72
N VAL A 48 26.06 13.07 32.85
CA VAL A 48 27.10 14.06 33.18
C VAL A 48 26.64 14.94 34.36
N SER A 49 27.57 15.72 34.93
CA SER A 49 27.27 16.79 35.89
C SER A 49 27.95 18.08 35.43
N ILE A 50 27.29 19.23 35.59
CA ILE A 50 27.87 20.53 35.24
C ILE A 50 28.33 21.23 36.52
N ASN A 51 29.63 21.55 36.57
CA ASN A 51 30.18 22.37 37.64
C ASN A 51 30.16 23.84 37.22
N TYR A 52 29.32 24.64 37.87
CA TYR A 52 29.29 26.10 37.72
C TYR A 52 30.16 26.74 38.81
N PRO A 53 31.38 27.19 38.48
CA PRO A 53 32.27 27.78 39.47
C PRO A 53 31.69 29.10 40.00
N LEU A 54 31.87 29.35 41.30
CA LEU A 54 31.42 30.56 41.98
C LEU A 54 32.08 31.84 41.43
N ASN A 55 33.19 31.70 40.71
CA ASN A 55 33.91 32.79 40.08
C ASN A 55 33.47 32.95 38.62
N VAL A 56 32.92 34.11 38.28
CA VAL A 56 32.42 34.46 36.92
C VAL A 56 33.52 34.37 35.85
N MET A 57 34.79 34.44 36.24
CA MET A 57 35.93 34.30 35.31
C MET A 57 36.27 32.84 34.98
N GLN A 58 35.82 31.88 35.79
CA GLN A 58 35.99 30.45 35.51
C GLN A 58 34.81 29.95 34.68
N LYS A 59 35.13 29.15 33.66
CA LYS A 59 34.13 28.63 32.72
C LYS A 59 33.51 27.35 33.28
N PRO A 60 32.21 27.08 33.03
CA PRO A 60 31.59 25.85 33.49
C PRO A 60 32.27 24.62 32.89
N GLU A 61 32.44 23.59 33.71
CA GLU A 61 33.06 22.32 33.34
C GLU A 61 32.04 21.17 33.36
N VAL A 62 32.19 20.24 32.44
CA VAL A 62 31.32 19.06 32.36
C VAL A 62 32.09 17.84 32.86
N MET A 63 31.51 17.09 33.80
CA MET A 63 32.09 15.86 34.36
C MET A 63 31.26 14.65 33.95
N PHE A 64 31.91 13.56 33.55
CA PHE A 64 31.23 12.30 33.26
C PHE A 64 30.85 11.55 34.54
N ASN A 65 29.62 11.07 34.64
CA ASN A 65 29.14 10.26 35.75
C ASN A 65 29.18 8.76 35.39
N ARG A 66 28.18 8.30 34.63
CA ARG A 66 28.03 6.90 34.19
C ARG A 66 27.14 6.79 32.96
N LEU A 67 27.33 5.74 32.17
CA LEU A 67 26.34 5.28 31.19
C LEU A 67 25.59 4.08 31.78
N PRO A 68 24.26 4.00 31.67
CA PRO A 68 23.49 2.80 32.00
C PRO A 68 24.00 1.57 31.23
N GLU A 69 23.97 0.39 31.85
CA GLU A 69 24.29 -0.87 31.16
C GLU A 69 23.31 -1.12 30.01
N ASP A 70 23.84 -1.46 28.84
CA ASP A 70 23.05 -1.74 27.65
C ASP A 70 22.36 -3.11 27.79
N LYS A 71 21.12 -3.11 28.28
CA LYS A 71 20.31 -4.32 28.44
C LYS A 71 19.82 -4.93 27.12
N ASN A 72 20.13 -4.31 25.98
CA ASN A 72 19.68 -4.75 24.64
C ASN A 72 20.72 -5.55 23.85
N ALA A 73 21.79 -6.04 24.49
CA ALA A 73 22.67 -7.03 23.90
C ALA A 73 22.02 -8.43 23.92
N GLY A 74 21.04 -8.64 23.05
CA GLY A 74 20.40 -9.93 22.85
C GLY A 74 21.42 -11.00 22.44
N ASN A 75 21.42 -12.11 23.17
CA ASN A 75 22.22 -13.30 22.91
C ASN A 75 22.00 -13.76 21.46
N GLY A 76 23.06 -13.70 20.65
CA GLY A 76 23.05 -14.26 19.31
C GLY A 76 23.04 -15.78 19.39
N GLU A 77 21.87 -16.40 19.18
CA GLU A 77 21.82 -17.82 18.87
C GLU A 77 22.51 -18.07 17.52
N ALA A 78 23.55 -18.89 17.59
CA ALA A 78 24.35 -19.30 16.45
C ALA A 78 23.61 -20.39 15.67
N ASP A 79 22.60 -19.98 14.89
CA ASP A 79 21.91 -20.90 14.00
C ASP A 79 22.68 -21.10 12.68
N ARG A 80 22.79 -22.37 12.29
CA ARG A 80 23.68 -22.88 11.24
C ARG A 80 23.08 -22.66 9.84
N GLN A 81 23.98 -22.34 8.91
CA GLN A 81 23.75 -22.01 7.49
C GLN A 81 22.75 -20.88 7.21
N LYS A 82 23.32 -19.67 7.04
CA LYS A 82 22.59 -18.46 6.67
C LYS A 82 22.72 -18.25 5.17
N LYS A 83 21.62 -18.34 4.43
CA LYS A 83 21.59 -17.87 3.03
C LYS A 83 20.85 -16.54 2.96
N VAL A 84 21.57 -15.46 2.66
CA VAL A 84 20.95 -14.16 2.40
C VAL A 84 20.25 -14.23 1.04
N LEU A 85 18.93 -14.05 1.03
CA LEU A 85 18.09 -14.10 -0.17
C LEU A 85 17.94 -12.75 -0.85
N ALA A 86 17.96 -11.66 -0.07
CA ALA A 86 17.89 -10.29 -0.56
C ALA A 86 18.37 -9.30 0.51
N THR A 87 18.90 -8.16 0.05
CA THR A 87 19.22 -7.01 0.88
C THR A 87 18.76 -5.75 0.14
N TYR A 88 18.11 -4.85 0.85
CA TYR A 88 17.73 -3.53 0.32
C TYR A 88 17.60 -2.51 1.44
N THR A 89 17.56 -1.25 1.04
CA THR A 89 17.38 -0.12 1.96
C THR A 89 16.17 0.69 1.54
N PHE A 90 15.45 1.23 2.50
CA PHE A 90 14.36 2.17 2.25
C PHE A 90 14.39 3.29 3.31
N LYS A 91 13.64 4.36 3.07
CA LYS A 91 13.50 5.48 4.01
C LYS A 91 12.07 5.51 4.54
N ALA A 92 11.91 5.44 5.85
CA ALA A 92 10.65 5.62 6.56
C ALA A 92 10.66 6.99 7.25
N ASP A 93 9.97 7.99 6.70
CA ASP A 93 9.92 9.35 7.29
C ASP A 93 11.31 9.92 7.62
N ALA A 94 12.22 9.91 6.64
CA ALA A 94 13.64 10.28 6.76
C ALA A 94 14.53 9.33 7.60
N VAL A 95 13.98 8.30 8.24
CA VAL A 95 14.76 7.26 8.92
C VAL A 95 15.22 6.21 7.90
N PRO A 96 16.53 6.07 7.63
CA PRO A 96 17.02 5.01 6.77
C PRO A 96 16.95 3.67 7.49
N ALA A 97 16.37 2.68 6.83
CA ALA A 97 16.30 1.31 7.31
C ALA A 97 16.94 0.37 6.29
N SER A 98 17.69 -0.62 6.78
CA SER A 98 18.24 -1.70 5.97
C SER A 98 17.53 -3.01 6.29
N VAL A 99 17.20 -3.76 5.26
CA VAL A 99 16.52 -5.05 5.34
C VAL A 99 17.43 -6.13 4.80
N GLU A 100 17.57 -7.22 5.57
CA GLU A 100 18.16 -8.48 5.11
C GLU A 100 17.12 -9.58 5.23
N ILE A 101 16.90 -10.32 4.14
CA ILE A 101 16.03 -11.50 4.13
C ILE A 101 16.93 -12.73 4.19
N ILE A 102 16.83 -13.49 5.27
CA ILE A 102 17.71 -14.61 5.57
C ILE A 102 16.89 -15.90 5.58
N ASP A 103 17.34 -16.89 4.80
CA ASP A 103 16.79 -18.25 4.82
C ASP A 103 17.52 -19.05 5.90
N TYR A 104 16.75 -19.56 6.86
CA TYR A 104 17.17 -20.58 7.82
C TYR A 104 16.46 -21.89 7.47
N ASP A 105 16.97 -23.03 7.96
CA ASP A 105 16.44 -24.35 7.61
C ASP A 105 14.93 -24.53 7.90
N GLN A 106 14.42 -23.85 8.94
CA GLN A 106 13.03 -24.01 9.40
C GLN A 106 12.12 -22.81 9.11
N TYR A 107 12.70 -21.63 8.88
CA TYR A 107 11.94 -20.40 8.71
C TYR A 107 12.77 -19.35 7.94
N LYS A 108 12.11 -18.28 7.51
CA LYS A 108 12.78 -17.14 6.88
C LYS A 108 12.63 -15.91 7.76
N LEU A 109 13.72 -15.17 7.91
CA LEU A 109 13.80 -13.98 8.73
C LEU A 109 13.83 -12.74 7.84
N TYR A 110 12.94 -11.80 8.12
CA TYR A 110 12.99 -10.40 7.70
C TYR A 110 13.71 -9.61 8.80
N LYS A 111 15.02 -9.43 8.65
CA LYS A 111 15.82 -8.67 9.59
C LYS A 111 15.81 -7.21 9.18
N VAL A 112 15.01 -6.39 9.87
CA VAL A 112 15.06 -4.94 9.74
C VAL A 112 16.04 -4.39 10.77
N SER A 113 17.04 -3.69 10.26
CA SER A 113 18.00 -2.97 11.09
C SER A 113 17.80 -1.48 10.88
N LEU A 114 17.44 -0.81 11.97
CA LEU A 114 17.59 0.63 12.06
C LEU A 114 19.07 0.98 12.08
N VAL A 115 19.38 2.24 11.80
CA VAL A 115 20.68 2.78 12.14
C VAL A 115 20.92 2.56 13.63
N ASP A 116 21.91 1.73 13.95
CA ASP A 116 22.22 1.38 15.32
C ASP A 116 22.71 2.62 16.06
N LEU A 117 21.81 3.19 16.87
CA LEU A 117 22.09 4.33 17.73
C LEU A 117 22.91 3.86 18.92
N SER A 118 23.98 4.59 19.19
CA SER A 118 24.77 4.42 20.41
C SER A 118 23.94 4.68 21.67
N VAL A 119 24.38 4.13 22.81
CA VAL A 119 23.76 4.36 24.12
C VAL A 119 23.61 5.86 24.45
N PRO A 120 24.64 6.73 24.26
CA PRO A 120 24.49 8.17 24.47
C PRO A 120 23.37 8.81 23.65
N THR A 121 23.27 8.45 22.36
CA THR A 121 22.28 9.04 21.46
C THR A 121 20.86 8.57 21.82
N ARG A 122 20.68 7.31 22.26
CA ARG A 122 19.38 6.81 22.74
C ARG A 122 18.91 7.56 23.99
N ILE A 123 19.80 7.72 24.99
CA ILE A 123 19.48 8.46 26.22
C ILE A 123 19.10 9.91 25.91
N PHE A 124 19.85 10.55 25.01
CA PHE A 124 19.53 11.88 24.52
C PHE A 124 18.12 11.96 23.92
N LEU A 125 17.72 11.00 23.08
CA LEU A 125 16.37 10.94 22.53
C LEU A 125 15.29 10.72 23.60
N ASP A 126 15.52 9.84 24.57
CA ASP A 126 14.55 9.56 25.65
C ASP A 126 14.28 10.81 26.50
N GLN A 127 15.30 11.61 26.80
CA GLN A 127 15.13 12.88 27.51
C GLN A 127 14.36 13.92 26.69
N ILE A 128 14.65 14.02 25.39
CA ILE A 128 13.87 14.89 24.50
C ILE A 128 12.41 14.47 24.47
N LYS A 129 12.14 13.17 24.40
CA LYS A 129 10.79 12.62 24.46
C LYS A 129 10.06 13.03 25.74
N GLU A 130 10.71 12.93 26.92
CA GLU A 130 10.11 13.36 28.20
C GLU A 130 9.79 14.86 28.25
N GLN A 131 10.63 15.70 27.66
CA GLN A 131 10.36 17.14 27.57
C GLN A 131 9.20 17.43 26.61
N LEU A 132 9.23 16.84 25.41
CA LEU A 132 8.18 17.06 24.41
C LEU A 132 6.81 16.57 24.86
N ILE A 133 6.71 15.47 25.63
CA ILE A 133 5.44 14.97 26.18
C ILE A 133 4.73 16.04 27.03
N LYS A 134 5.49 16.89 27.75
CA LYS A 134 4.91 17.96 28.59
C LYS A 134 4.32 19.10 27.78
N ASP A 135 4.78 19.27 26.54
CA ASP A 135 4.42 20.36 25.65
C ASP A 135 3.42 19.95 24.54
N VAL A 136 3.04 18.66 24.45
CA VAL A 136 2.04 18.21 23.46
C VAL A 136 0.62 18.57 23.94
N PRO A 137 -0.14 19.38 23.18
CA PRO A 137 -1.54 19.64 23.51
C PRO A 137 -2.36 18.34 23.49
N PRO A 138 -3.28 18.13 24.46
CA PRO A 138 -4.15 16.95 24.49
C PRO A 138 -5.10 16.84 23.29
N GLU A 139 -5.18 17.86 22.43
CA GLU A 139 -6.08 17.95 21.27
C GLU A 139 -5.72 17.01 20.10
N ALA A 140 -4.59 16.27 20.18
CA ALA A 140 -4.22 15.28 19.16
C ALA A 140 -5.07 13.99 19.20
N SER A 141 -5.98 13.83 20.17
CA SER A 141 -6.78 12.61 20.34
C SER A 141 -8.17 12.62 19.69
N ASP A 142 -8.67 13.78 19.24
CA ASP A 142 -10.08 13.94 18.79
C ASP A 142 -10.26 14.34 17.32
N VAL A 143 -9.23 14.19 16.49
CA VAL A 143 -9.28 14.64 15.11
C VAL A 143 -9.71 13.52 14.17
N ALA A 144 -11.03 13.44 13.90
CA ALA A 144 -11.60 12.56 12.88
C ALA A 144 -11.33 13.02 11.42
N ASP A 145 -10.62 14.14 11.24
CA ASP A 145 -10.39 14.81 9.95
C ASP A 145 -8.96 14.53 9.43
N VAL A 146 -8.88 13.91 8.26
CA VAL A 146 -7.64 13.37 7.67
C VAL A 146 -6.65 14.48 7.31
N GLU A 147 -7.11 15.60 6.76
CA GLU A 147 -6.25 16.73 6.40
C GLU A 147 -5.61 17.33 7.64
N LYS A 148 -6.40 17.48 8.70
CA LYS A 148 -5.92 17.98 9.99
C LYS A 148 -4.93 17.01 10.64
N MET A 149 -5.11 15.69 10.52
CA MET A 149 -4.14 14.72 11.05
C MET A 149 -2.80 14.73 10.30
N VAL A 150 -2.81 14.84 8.97
CA VAL A 150 -1.57 15.03 8.19
C VAL A 150 -0.90 16.34 8.57
N GLN A 151 -1.69 17.41 8.75
CA GLN A 151 -1.18 18.71 9.17
C GLN A 151 -0.64 18.68 10.60
N VAL A 152 -1.30 18.00 11.54
CA VAL A 152 -0.84 17.82 12.93
C VAL A 152 0.45 17.01 12.95
N ARG A 153 0.54 15.92 12.19
CA ARG A 153 1.76 15.11 12.07
C ARG A 153 2.91 15.93 11.48
N GLY A 154 2.64 16.71 10.43
CA GLY A 154 3.62 17.61 9.82
C GLY A 154 4.08 18.71 10.78
N ASN A 155 3.14 19.37 11.45
CA ASN A 155 3.43 20.38 12.47
C ASN A 155 4.23 19.80 13.63
N PHE A 156 3.93 18.57 14.06
CA PHE A 156 4.66 17.89 15.12
C PHE A 156 6.08 17.54 14.69
N TYR A 157 6.27 17.06 13.46
CA TYR A 157 7.59 16.84 12.87
C TYR A 157 8.42 18.14 12.81
N GLU A 158 7.82 19.24 12.33
CA GLU A 158 8.48 20.55 12.30
C GLU A 158 8.81 21.09 13.70
N SER A 159 7.94 20.86 14.69
CA SER A 159 8.20 21.22 16.09
C SER A 159 9.37 20.42 16.67
N ILE A 160 9.42 19.10 16.45
CA ILE A 160 10.55 18.26 16.85
C ILE A 160 11.83 18.73 16.16
N LYS A 161 11.76 19.02 14.86
CA LYS A 161 12.90 19.46 14.07
C LYS A 161 13.47 20.79 14.59
N LYS A 162 12.61 21.80 14.79
CA LYS A 162 13.00 23.08 15.40
C LYS A 162 13.62 22.89 16.78
N PHE A 163 13.07 21.99 17.59
CA PHE A 163 13.63 21.67 18.90
C PHE A 163 15.03 21.03 18.77
N LEU A 164 15.25 20.16 17.79
CA LEU A 164 16.55 19.52 17.58
C LEU A 164 17.61 20.45 16.95
N GLU A 165 17.18 21.47 16.19
CA GLU A 165 18.06 22.44 15.54
C GLU A 165 18.93 23.22 16.56
N GLN A 166 18.44 23.43 17.79
CA GLN A 166 19.20 24.11 18.86
C GLN A 166 20.49 23.36 19.26
N PHE A 167 20.60 22.06 18.96
CA PHE A 167 21.78 21.24 19.26
C PHE A 167 22.79 21.15 18.11
N GLU A 168 22.47 21.74 16.94
CA GLU A 168 23.36 21.84 15.79
C GLU A 168 23.98 20.48 15.34
N LEU A 169 23.19 19.40 15.38
CA LEU A 169 23.63 18.02 15.13
C LEU A 169 23.97 17.72 13.65
N GLY A 170 23.67 18.64 12.75
CA GLY A 170 23.77 18.50 11.29
C GLY A 170 22.45 18.06 10.65
N MET A 171 22.14 18.60 9.47
CA MET A 171 20.82 18.52 8.85
C MET A 171 20.31 17.07 8.68
N GLU A 172 21.14 16.17 8.16
CA GLU A 172 20.76 14.75 8.00
C GLU A 172 20.50 14.04 9.34
N THR A 173 21.33 14.29 10.36
CA THR A 173 21.16 13.71 11.71
C THR A 173 19.89 14.22 12.35
N THR A 174 19.63 15.53 12.25
CA THR A 174 18.43 16.18 12.78
C THR A 174 17.17 15.60 12.15
N ASP A 175 17.12 15.50 10.82
CA ASP A 175 15.95 14.96 10.10
C ASP A 175 15.69 13.49 10.47
N MET A 176 16.74 12.70 10.63
CA MET A 176 16.65 11.29 11.02
C MET A 176 16.16 11.13 12.47
N LEU A 177 16.74 11.87 13.43
CA LEU A 177 16.34 11.83 14.84
C LEU A 177 14.91 12.35 15.03
N ALA A 178 14.51 13.37 14.27
CA ALA A 178 13.13 13.85 14.23
C ALA A 178 12.17 12.77 13.74
N GLY A 179 12.53 12.02 12.70
CA GLY A 179 11.75 10.89 12.19
C GLY A 179 11.58 9.78 13.24
N LEU A 180 12.64 9.45 13.98
CA LEU A 180 12.59 8.45 15.06
C LEU A 180 11.70 8.90 16.24
N LEU A 181 11.78 10.17 16.64
CA LEU A 181 10.89 10.73 17.66
C LEU A 181 9.44 10.76 17.18
N LEU A 182 9.21 11.09 15.91
CA LEU A 182 7.88 11.06 15.31
C LEU A 182 7.28 9.64 15.37
N HIS A 183 8.04 8.60 15.01
CA HIS A 183 7.58 7.21 15.08
C HIS A 183 7.28 6.75 16.50
N THR A 184 8.07 7.17 17.48
CA THR A 184 7.92 6.73 18.89
C THR A 184 6.87 7.51 19.67
N MET A 185 6.63 8.78 19.34
CA MET A 185 5.69 9.65 20.06
C MET A 185 4.32 9.73 19.39
N PHE A 186 4.29 9.78 18.06
CA PHE A 186 3.07 9.95 17.28
C PHE A 186 2.69 8.68 16.51
N GLY A 187 3.65 7.80 16.25
CA GLY A 187 3.50 6.59 15.45
C GLY A 187 3.13 5.33 16.24
N LEU A 188 3.28 4.18 15.58
CA LEU A 188 3.17 2.83 16.20
C LEU A 188 4.57 2.27 16.56
N GLY A 189 5.55 3.14 16.81
CA GLY A 189 6.92 2.75 17.10
C GLY A 189 7.59 2.06 15.91
N GLU A 190 8.29 0.95 16.16
CA GLU A 190 9.00 0.19 15.12
C GLU A 190 8.08 -0.40 14.04
N LEU A 191 6.79 -0.57 14.34
CA LEU A 191 5.81 -1.03 13.35
C LEU A 191 5.63 -0.04 12.20
N ASP A 192 5.87 1.26 12.42
CA ASP A 192 5.80 2.25 11.35
C ASP A 192 6.89 2.06 10.30
N LEU A 193 8.02 1.44 10.64
CA LEU A 193 9.05 1.07 9.68
C LEU A 193 8.52 0.01 8.72
N LEU A 194 7.87 -1.02 9.25
CA LEU A 194 7.23 -2.07 8.45
C LEU A 194 6.11 -1.47 7.58
N ASN A 195 5.35 -0.51 8.13
CA ASN A 195 4.29 0.19 7.41
C ASN A 195 4.80 1.06 6.24
N ARG A 196 6.11 1.30 6.13
CA ARG A 196 6.72 2.13 5.08
C ARG A 196 7.47 1.30 4.01
N ASP A 197 7.70 0.01 4.23
CA ASP A 197 8.34 -0.84 3.22
C ASP A 197 7.34 -1.35 2.17
N ASP A 198 7.42 -0.86 0.93
CA ASP A 198 6.52 -1.24 -0.16
C ASP A 198 6.55 -2.73 -0.54
N TRP A 199 7.57 -3.49 -0.12
CA TRP A 199 7.63 -4.94 -0.36
C TRP A 199 6.72 -5.76 0.54
N LEU A 200 6.19 -5.19 1.63
CA LEU A 200 5.29 -5.88 2.56
C LEU A 200 3.82 -5.68 2.17
N GLU A 201 3.04 -6.76 2.13
CA GLU A 201 1.58 -6.70 1.91
C GLU A 201 0.81 -6.80 3.23
N GLU A 202 1.36 -7.51 4.23
CA GLU A 202 0.70 -7.73 5.52
C GLU A 202 1.72 -7.65 6.67
N ILE A 203 1.26 -7.15 7.83
CA ILE A 203 1.97 -7.16 9.11
C ILE A 203 1.04 -7.82 10.13
N ALA A 204 1.52 -8.83 10.84
CA ALA A 204 0.75 -9.63 11.78
C ALA A 204 1.45 -9.71 13.14
N ILE A 205 0.75 -9.26 14.18
CA ILE A 205 1.09 -9.42 15.58
C ILE A 205 0.18 -10.53 16.10
N ASN A 206 0.75 -11.69 16.37
CA ASN A 206 -0.01 -12.84 16.87
C ASN A 206 -0.12 -12.87 18.39
N ASN A 207 0.85 -12.26 19.09
CA ASN A 207 0.93 -12.05 20.54
C ASN A 207 2.23 -11.27 20.82
N ALA A 208 2.47 -10.90 22.08
CA ALA A 208 3.69 -10.21 22.48
C ALA A 208 4.91 -11.14 22.63
N SER A 209 4.69 -12.44 22.90
CA SER A 209 5.79 -13.41 23.12
C SER A 209 6.45 -13.91 21.83
N SER A 210 5.79 -13.73 20.69
CA SER A 210 6.28 -14.08 19.35
C SER A 210 6.77 -12.84 18.63
N SER A 211 7.70 -13.01 17.69
CA SER A 211 8.08 -11.90 16.82
C SER A 211 6.91 -11.46 15.94
N VAL A 212 6.94 -10.19 15.56
CA VAL A 212 6.03 -9.68 14.52
C VAL A 212 6.30 -10.45 13.23
N ALA A 213 5.25 -10.90 12.55
CA ALA A 213 5.34 -11.57 11.26
C ALA A 213 4.95 -10.62 10.13
N VAL A 214 5.55 -10.78 8.96
CA VAL A 214 5.25 -9.96 7.77
C VAL A 214 5.08 -10.82 6.53
N TYR A 215 4.23 -10.38 5.61
CA TYR A 215 4.09 -11.01 4.30
C TYR A 215 4.85 -10.21 3.25
N HIS A 216 5.98 -10.73 2.77
CA HIS A 216 6.78 -10.11 1.72
C HIS A 216 6.34 -10.59 0.33
N ARG A 217 6.06 -9.67 -0.60
CA ARG A 217 5.54 -9.95 -1.97
C ARG A 217 6.25 -11.10 -2.69
N LYS A 218 7.58 -11.15 -2.56
CA LYS A 218 8.44 -12.18 -3.18
C LYS A 218 8.63 -13.45 -2.35
N TYR A 219 8.72 -13.35 -1.02
CA TYR A 219 9.22 -14.42 -0.16
C TYR A 219 8.14 -15.05 0.74
N GLY A 220 6.92 -14.52 0.74
CA GLY A 220 5.81 -15.00 1.55
C GLY A 220 5.91 -14.54 3.01
N TRP A 221 5.39 -15.35 3.94
CA TRP A 221 5.46 -15.08 5.38
C TRP A 221 6.90 -15.18 5.90
N LEU A 222 7.34 -14.15 6.60
CA LEU A 222 8.66 -14.03 7.23
C LEU A 222 8.48 -13.65 8.71
N GLN A 223 9.32 -14.21 9.59
CA GLN A 223 9.45 -13.71 10.96
C GLN A 223 10.29 -12.43 10.96
N THR A 224 10.03 -11.48 11.84
CA THR A 224 10.91 -10.31 12.00
C THR A 224 11.79 -10.44 13.23
N ASN A 225 12.76 -9.53 13.38
CA ASN A 225 13.52 -9.34 14.62
C ASN A 225 12.84 -8.35 15.60
N ILE A 226 11.60 -7.96 15.35
CA ILE A 226 10.83 -7.05 16.21
C ILE A 226 9.99 -7.88 17.17
N TYR A 227 10.14 -7.59 18.47
CA TYR A 227 9.34 -8.16 19.55
C TYR A 227 8.65 -7.04 20.32
N LEU A 228 7.42 -7.30 20.75
CA LEU A 228 6.68 -6.38 21.60
C LEU A 228 6.95 -6.72 23.07
N PRO A 229 7.03 -5.72 23.97
CA PRO A 229 7.46 -5.94 25.34
C PRO A 229 6.45 -6.77 26.14
N ASP A 230 5.15 -6.51 25.95
CA ASP A 230 4.06 -7.19 26.64
C ASP A 230 2.72 -7.08 25.89
N GLU A 231 1.71 -7.78 26.39
CA GLU A 231 0.34 -7.75 25.84
C GLU A 231 -0.35 -6.39 26.01
N ASN A 232 0.09 -5.58 26.98
CA ASN A 232 -0.43 -4.22 27.16
C ASN A 232 0.02 -3.31 26.02
N ALA A 233 1.22 -3.50 25.49
CA ALA A 233 1.69 -2.78 24.29
C ALA A 233 0.82 -3.11 23.08
N VAL A 234 0.47 -4.39 22.87
CA VAL A 234 -0.43 -4.81 21.78
C VAL A 234 -1.81 -4.17 21.97
N PHE A 235 -2.37 -4.21 23.18
CA PHE A 235 -3.63 -3.55 23.51
C PHE A 235 -3.57 -2.04 23.23
N ASN A 236 -2.50 -1.38 23.66
CA ASN A 236 -2.31 0.06 23.46
C ASN A 236 -2.26 0.42 21.97
N TYR A 237 -1.59 -0.37 21.13
CA TYR A 237 -1.59 -0.16 19.68
C TYR A 237 -2.97 -0.36 19.07
N ALA A 238 -3.69 -1.43 19.42
CA ALA A 238 -5.05 -1.65 18.94
C ALA A 238 -5.99 -0.51 19.36
N SER A 239 -5.85 -0.03 20.59
CA SER A 239 -6.62 1.08 21.15
C SER A 239 -6.29 2.42 20.48
N GLN A 240 -5.02 2.69 20.19
CA GLN A 240 -4.60 3.87 19.43
C GLN A 240 -5.16 3.84 18.00
N ILE A 241 -5.08 2.70 17.32
CA ILE A 241 -5.65 2.51 15.97
C ILE A 241 -7.16 2.75 16.01
N ALA A 242 -7.87 2.14 16.97
CA ALA A 242 -9.31 2.31 17.13
C ALA A 242 -9.69 3.78 17.29
N ARG A 243 -9.00 4.53 18.17
CA ARG A 243 -9.28 5.96 18.38
C ARG A 243 -9.14 6.80 17.11
N ARG A 244 -8.08 6.57 16.32
CA ARG A 244 -7.84 7.32 15.07
C ARG A 244 -8.98 7.19 14.08
N VAL A 245 -9.56 5.99 13.97
CA VAL A 245 -10.67 5.70 13.06
C VAL A 245 -12.05 5.95 13.69
N GLY A 246 -12.12 6.62 14.85
CA GLY A 246 -13.36 6.90 15.56
C GLY A 246 -14.06 5.66 16.13
N ARG A 247 -13.31 4.60 16.43
CA ARG A 247 -13.81 3.34 17.02
C ARG A 247 -13.24 3.13 18.42
N GLN A 248 -13.76 2.12 19.11
CA GLN A 248 -13.26 1.68 20.40
C GLN A 248 -13.03 0.18 20.38
N ILE A 249 -11.97 -0.27 21.05
CA ILE A 249 -11.70 -1.68 21.35
C ILE A 249 -11.48 -1.78 22.86
N ALA A 250 -12.20 -2.70 23.50
CA ALA A 250 -12.19 -2.90 24.94
C ALA A 250 -12.52 -4.36 25.26
N THR A 251 -12.42 -4.77 26.52
CA THR A 251 -12.73 -6.16 26.93
C THR A 251 -14.17 -6.57 26.58
N LEU A 252 -15.12 -5.63 26.65
CA LEU A 252 -16.54 -5.88 26.27
C LEU A 252 -16.78 -5.78 24.76
N THR A 253 -15.87 -5.14 24.02
CA THR A 253 -15.88 -5.01 22.56
C THR A 253 -14.53 -5.45 21.99
N PRO A 254 -14.19 -6.75 22.12
CA PRO A 254 -12.81 -7.24 21.95
C PRO A 254 -12.39 -7.43 20.50
N ILE A 255 -13.22 -7.03 19.53
CA ILE A 255 -12.95 -7.18 18.10
C ILE A 255 -12.99 -5.79 17.46
N LEU A 256 -11.93 -5.43 16.78
CA LEU A 256 -11.83 -4.24 15.94
C LEU A 256 -11.65 -4.68 14.49
N ASP A 257 -12.58 -4.30 13.63
CA ASP A 257 -12.36 -4.28 12.17
C ASP A 257 -12.40 -2.82 11.74
N ALA A 258 -11.34 -2.33 11.13
CA ALA A 258 -11.13 -0.93 10.84
C ALA A 258 -10.38 -0.72 9.53
N ARG A 259 -10.54 0.47 8.96
CA ARG A 259 -9.74 0.95 7.83
C ARG A 259 -9.03 2.22 8.26
N LEU A 260 -7.72 2.24 8.09
CA LEU A 260 -6.90 3.43 8.33
C LEU A 260 -7.08 4.44 7.19
N GLU A 261 -6.71 5.68 7.45
CA GLU A 261 -6.73 6.77 6.48
C GLU A 261 -5.77 6.51 5.30
N THR A 262 -4.74 5.69 5.52
CA THR A 262 -3.81 5.21 4.48
C THR A 262 -4.45 4.24 3.49
N GLY A 263 -5.66 3.75 3.76
CA GLY A 263 -6.33 2.68 3.03
C GLY A 263 -6.05 1.28 3.58
N ASP A 264 -5.12 1.15 4.52
CA ASP A 264 -4.76 -0.13 5.14
C ASP A 264 -5.94 -0.68 5.96
N ARG A 265 -6.19 -1.99 5.91
CA ARG A 265 -7.20 -2.65 6.73
C ARG A 265 -6.57 -3.20 8.00
N VAL A 266 -7.17 -2.93 9.14
CA VAL A 266 -6.73 -3.44 10.43
C VAL A 266 -7.81 -4.31 11.04
N CYS A 267 -7.43 -5.53 11.41
CA CYS A 267 -8.21 -6.39 12.28
C CYS A 267 -7.43 -6.57 13.59
N ALA A 268 -8.05 -6.31 14.73
CA ALA A 268 -7.45 -6.60 16.03
C ALA A 268 -8.42 -7.37 16.92
N THR A 269 -7.89 -8.29 17.72
CA THR A 269 -8.67 -9.06 18.69
C THR A 269 -8.00 -9.08 20.05
N LEU A 270 -8.79 -8.99 21.11
CA LEU A 270 -8.31 -9.04 22.49
C LEU A 270 -8.56 -10.40 23.13
N SER A 271 -7.72 -10.77 24.10
CA SER A 271 -7.99 -11.88 25.01
C SER A 271 -9.27 -11.61 25.80
N PRO A 272 -10.17 -12.61 26.01
CA PRO A 272 -9.99 -14.04 25.76
C PRO A 272 -10.45 -14.54 24.39
N ILE A 273 -10.86 -13.66 23.46
CA ILE A 273 -11.30 -14.10 22.11
C ILE A 273 -10.15 -14.74 21.35
N SER A 274 -8.97 -14.15 21.46
CA SER A 274 -7.72 -14.80 21.10
C SER A 274 -7.11 -15.43 22.36
N SER A 275 -7.05 -16.77 22.38
CA SER A 275 -6.62 -17.54 23.55
C SER A 275 -5.13 -17.43 23.87
N HIS A 276 -4.32 -16.91 22.94
CA HIS A 276 -2.86 -16.88 23.05
C HIS A 276 -2.28 -15.46 23.11
N GLY A 277 -3.12 -14.45 23.41
CA GLY A 277 -2.71 -13.04 23.47
C GLY A 277 -3.53 -12.14 22.55
N ASN A 278 -3.33 -10.84 22.65
CA ASN A 278 -3.95 -9.87 21.76
C ASN A 278 -3.32 -9.95 20.36
N THR A 279 -4.12 -9.73 19.33
CA THR A 279 -3.67 -9.81 17.93
C THR A 279 -3.97 -8.53 17.17
N ILE A 280 -3.12 -8.23 16.19
CA ILE A 280 -3.34 -7.16 15.21
C ILE A 280 -2.84 -7.65 13.85
N THR A 281 -3.68 -7.59 12.83
CA THR A 281 -3.32 -7.86 11.43
C THR A 281 -3.60 -6.60 10.62
N ILE A 282 -2.54 -6.02 10.04
CA ILE A 282 -2.59 -4.88 9.14
C ILE A 282 -2.36 -5.40 7.73
N ARG A 283 -3.40 -5.36 6.90
CA ARG A 283 -3.28 -5.61 5.46
C ARG A 283 -3.06 -4.27 4.75
N ARG A 284 -1.89 -4.13 4.16
CA ARG A 284 -1.43 -2.87 3.57
C ARG A 284 -2.08 -2.63 2.21
N PHE A 285 -2.52 -1.40 2.00
CA PHE A 285 -2.94 -0.91 0.72
C PHE A 285 -1.74 -0.72 -0.19
N ALA A 286 -1.83 -1.18 -1.44
CA ALA A 286 -0.74 -1.09 -2.38
C ALA A 286 -0.48 0.38 -2.75
N ARG A 287 0.60 0.96 -2.22
CA ARG A 287 0.97 2.37 -2.47
C ARG A 287 1.34 2.66 -3.92
N ILE A 288 1.74 1.63 -4.68
CA ILE A 288 2.04 1.74 -6.10
C ILE A 288 1.03 0.88 -6.87
N PRO A 289 0.08 1.49 -7.60
CA PRO A 289 -0.96 0.75 -8.31
C PRO A 289 -0.39 -0.07 -9.46
N TRP A 290 -1.14 -1.11 -9.84
CA TRP A 290 -0.83 -1.92 -11.00
C TRP A 290 -1.27 -1.20 -12.27
N THR A 291 -0.39 -1.18 -13.28
CA THR A 291 -0.67 -0.64 -14.60
C THR A 291 -0.70 -1.77 -15.61
N ILE A 292 -1.40 -1.56 -16.73
CA ILE A 292 -1.44 -2.56 -17.79
C ILE A 292 -0.03 -2.92 -18.28
N ILE A 293 0.87 -1.93 -18.37
CA ILE A 293 2.25 -2.14 -18.80
C ILE A 293 2.99 -3.09 -17.87
N ARG A 294 2.80 -2.96 -16.55
CA ARG A 294 3.37 -3.92 -15.58
C ARG A 294 2.77 -5.31 -15.74
N LEU A 295 1.48 -5.43 -16.06
CA LEU A 295 0.86 -6.75 -16.25
C LEU A 295 1.38 -7.47 -17.50
N ILE A 296 1.71 -6.76 -18.57
CA ILE A 296 2.19 -7.38 -19.82
C ILE A 296 3.72 -7.54 -19.87
N SER A 297 4.48 -6.67 -19.20
CA SER A 297 5.94 -6.68 -19.24
C SER A 297 6.56 -7.70 -18.28
N GLU A 298 7.79 -8.10 -18.58
CA GLU A 298 8.64 -8.78 -17.59
C GLU A 298 8.91 -7.86 -16.38
N PRO A 299 9.08 -8.41 -15.16
CA PRO A 299 9.12 -9.83 -14.82
C PRO A 299 7.74 -10.49 -14.55
N TYR A 300 6.64 -9.74 -14.71
CA TYR A 300 5.33 -10.22 -14.29
C TYR A 300 4.67 -11.07 -15.35
N HIS A 301 4.61 -10.60 -16.59
CA HIS A 301 4.06 -11.31 -17.74
C HIS A 301 2.74 -12.04 -17.41
N THR A 302 1.76 -11.32 -16.85
CA THR A 302 0.46 -11.83 -16.42
C THR A 302 -0.50 -12.07 -17.59
N MET A 303 -0.30 -11.40 -18.72
CA MET A 303 -1.02 -11.63 -19.99
C MET A 303 -0.17 -11.17 -21.18
N ASN A 304 -0.54 -11.57 -22.39
CA ASN A 304 0.15 -11.14 -23.61
C ASN A 304 -0.42 -9.80 -24.15
N LEU A 305 0.30 -9.22 -25.13
CA LEU A 305 -0.06 -7.95 -25.79
C LEU A 305 -1.41 -8.02 -26.51
N GLU A 306 -1.71 -9.14 -27.16
CA GLU A 306 -2.95 -9.32 -27.92
C GLU A 306 -4.19 -9.25 -27.02
N MET A 307 -4.14 -9.93 -25.86
CA MET A 307 -5.17 -9.89 -24.84
C MET A 307 -5.34 -8.48 -24.28
N ALA A 308 -4.23 -7.80 -23.94
CA ALA A 308 -4.29 -6.43 -23.42
C ALA A 308 -4.89 -5.44 -24.42
N ALA A 309 -4.54 -5.55 -25.71
CA ALA A 309 -5.11 -4.71 -26.76
C ALA A 309 -6.61 -4.98 -27.00
N MET A 310 -7.04 -6.24 -26.92
CA MET A 310 -8.46 -6.60 -26.99
C MET A 310 -9.24 -6.01 -25.81
N LEU A 311 -8.70 -6.10 -24.60
CA LEU A 311 -9.32 -5.49 -23.42
C LEU A 311 -9.35 -3.97 -23.51
N TRP A 312 -8.31 -3.35 -24.09
CA TRP A 312 -8.33 -1.91 -24.37
C TRP A 312 -9.49 -1.53 -25.31
N GLN A 313 -9.72 -2.29 -26.39
CA GLN A 313 -10.88 -2.07 -27.25
C GLN A 313 -12.21 -2.25 -26.50
N ALA A 314 -12.32 -3.28 -25.65
CA ALA A 314 -13.51 -3.54 -24.86
C ALA A 314 -13.87 -2.36 -23.94
N PHE A 315 -12.88 -1.80 -23.23
CA PHE A 315 -13.09 -0.62 -22.36
C PHE A 315 -13.41 0.65 -23.15
N HIS A 316 -12.73 0.85 -24.28
CA HIS A 316 -12.96 2.01 -25.14
C HIS A 316 -14.40 2.04 -25.67
N TYR A 317 -14.95 0.89 -26.05
CA TYR A 317 -16.30 0.75 -26.58
C TYR A 317 -17.30 0.18 -25.56
N GLU A 318 -17.06 0.44 -24.28
CA GLU A 318 -18.10 0.40 -23.24
C GLU A 318 -18.61 -1.02 -22.91
N LEU A 319 -17.88 -2.07 -23.30
CA LEU A 319 -18.28 -3.44 -23.06
C LEU A 319 -18.18 -3.80 -21.57
N ASN A 320 -19.31 -4.20 -20.98
CA ASN A 320 -19.39 -4.79 -19.64
C ASN A 320 -18.45 -5.98 -19.47
N MET A 321 -17.71 -5.99 -18.36
CA MET A 321 -16.70 -7.02 -18.10
C MET A 321 -16.59 -7.32 -16.61
N MET A 322 -16.42 -8.60 -16.28
CA MET A 322 -16.07 -9.04 -14.93
C MET A 322 -14.68 -9.64 -14.85
N VAL A 323 -13.91 -9.24 -13.83
CA VAL A 323 -12.63 -9.86 -13.49
C VAL A 323 -12.86 -10.93 -12.42
N VAL A 324 -12.60 -12.17 -12.78
CA VAL A 324 -12.90 -13.34 -11.95
C VAL A 324 -11.61 -13.98 -11.45
N GLY A 325 -11.66 -14.77 -10.39
CA GLY A 325 -10.49 -15.46 -9.84
C GLY A 325 -10.62 -15.81 -8.36
N GLY A 326 -9.79 -16.74 -7.90
CA GLY A 326 -9.70 -17.10 -6.48
C GLY A 326 -9.14 -15.98 -5.58
N THR A 327 -9.10 -16.24 -4.29
CA THR A 327 -8.48 -15.34 -3.31
C THR A 327 -7.00 -15.07 -3.64
N ALA A 328 -6.61 -13.78 -3.59
CA ALA A 328 -5.26 -13.30 -3.87
C ALA A 328 -4.73 -13.59 -5.30
N SER A 329 -5.62 -13.88 -6.26
CA SER A 329 -5.24 -14.07 -7.67
C SER A 329 -4.89 -12.78 -8.42
N GLY A 330 -5.24 -11.62 -7.86
CA GLY A 330 -4.98 -10.31 -8.46
C GLY A 330 -6.18 -9.70 -9.20
N LYS A 331 -7.42 -10.10 -8.89
CA LYS A 331 -8.65 -9.57 -9.52
C LYS A 331 -8.72 -8.05 -9.49
N THR A 332 -8.70 -7.44 -8.30
CA THR A 332 -8.80 -5.98 -8.17
C THR A 332 -7.59 -5.27 -8.78
N SER A 333 -6.41 -5.88 -8.67
CA SER A 333 -5.19 -5.36 -9.33
C SER A 333 -5.32 -5.31 -10.85
N ALA A 334 -5.89 -6.36 -11.46
CA ALA A 334 -6.16 -6.40 -12.89
C ALA A 334 -7.27 -5.39 -13.28
N LEU A 335 -8.37 -5.33 -12.53
CA LEU A 335 -9.42 -4.34 -12.75
C LEU A 335 -8.87 -2.90 -12.69
N ASN A 336 -8.02 -2.60 -11.70
CA ASN A 336 -7.37 -1.30 -11.57
C ASN A 336 -6.49 -0.97 -12.78
N ALA A 337 -5.71 -1.94 -13.25
CA ALA A 337 -4.87 -1.77 -14.44
C ALA A 337 -5.71 -1.51 -15.70
N PHE A 338 -6.84 -2.21 -15.87
CA PHE A 338 -7.73 -2.01 -17.01
C PHE A 338 -8.51 -0.70 -16.94
N ALA A 339 -8.78 -0.18 -15.74
CA ALA A 339 -9.45 1.11 -15.56
C ALA A 339 -8.68 2.27 -16.21
N SER A 340 -7.35 2.15 -16.40
CA SER A 340 -6.54 3.12 -17.14
C SER A 340 -6.91 3.24 -18.64
N PHE A 341 -7.63 2.26 -19.19
CA PHE A 341 -8.15 2.33 -20.55
C PHE A 341 -9.39 3.23 -20.68
N ILE A 342 -10.00 3.67 -19.58
CA ILE A 342 -11.20 4.49 -19.64
C ILE A 342 -10.86 5.87 -20.22
N PRO A 343 -11.63 6.38 -21.19
CA PRO A 343 -11.42 7.73 -21.73
C PRO A 343 -11.48 8.84 -20.65
N PRO A 344 -10.63 9.87 -20.74
CA PRO A 344 -10.47 10.90 -19.71
C PRO A 344 -11.68 11.84 -19.56
N ASN A 345 -12.55 11.89 -20.57
CA ASN A 345 -13.76 12.72 -20.59
C ASN A 345 -14.97 12.03 -19.93
N GLN A 346 -14.82 10.81 -19.42
CA GLN A 346 -15.90 10.02 -18.83
C GLN A 346 -15.95 10.17 -17.29
N ARG A 347 -17.17 10.16 -16.77
CA ARG A 347 -17.47 10.14 -15.34
C ARG A 347 -17.40 8.72 -14.81
N ILE A 348 -16.51 8.50 -13.85
CA ILE A 348 -16.27 7.19 -13.25
C ILE A 348 -16.72 7.19 -11.81
N ILE A 349 -17.49 6.18 -11.42
CA ILE A 349 -17.86 5.94 -10.03
C ILE A 349 -17.25 4.61 -9.61
N THR A 350 -16.41 4.62 -8.57
CA THR A 350 -15.91 3.39 -7.96
C THR A 350 -16.67 3.13 -6.66
N ILE A 351 -17.03 1.88 -6.40
CA ILE A 351 -17.80 1.46 -5.22
C ILE A 351 -17.05 0.30 -4.57
N GLU A 352 -16.53 0.50 -3.36
CA GLU A 352 -15.61 -0.47 -2.77
C GLU A 352 -15.85 -0.71 -1.28
N ASP A 353 -15.62 -1.96 -0.87
CA ASP A 353 -15.52 -2.36 0.54
C ASP A 353 -14.16 -2.06 1.15
N THR A 354 -13.19 -1.59 0.40
CA THR A 354 -11.89 -1.09 0.87
C THR A 354 -11.33 -0.35 -0.32
N ARG A 355 -10.74 0.83 -0.13
CA ARG A 355 -10.13 1.56 -1.25
C ARG A 355 -9.02 0.68 -1.83
N GLU A 356 -9.25 0.11 -3.01
CA GLU A 356 -8.29 -0.73 -3.73
C GLU A 356 -7.94 -0.13 -5.10
N LEU A 357 -8.91 0.53 -5.74
CA LEU A 357 -8.78 1.19 -7.04
C LEU A 357 -8.14 2.58 -6.91
N MET A 358 -7.19 2.85 -7.79
CA MET A 358 -6.51 4.14 -7.91
C MET A 358 -6.47 4.50 -9.38
N LEU A 359 -7.13 5.60 -9.75
CA LEU A 359 -7.12 6.05 -11.14
C LEU A 359 -6.00 7.09 -11.36
N PRO A 360 -5.48 7.21 -12.60
CA PRO A 360 -4.52 8.25 -12.94
C PRO A 360 -5.09 9.66 -12.65
N LYS A 361 -4.22 10.62 -12.30
CA LYS A 361 -4.65 11.99 -11.95
C LYS A 361 -5.41 12.72 -13.04
N HIS A 362 -5.16 12.40 -14.31
CA HIS A 362 -5.85 13.03 -15.44
C HIS A 362 -7.34 12.63 -15.51
N GLN A 363 -7.75 11.57 -14.80
CA GLN A 363 -9.14 11.15 -14.67
C GLN A 363 -9.88 12.04 -13.64
N TRP A 364 -10.05 13.29 -14.01
CA TRP A 364 -10.55 14.35 -13.13
C TRP A 364 -12.00 14.14 -12.66
N ASN A 365 -12.82 13.42 -13.44
CA ASN A 365 -14.25 13.19 -13.16
C ASN A 365 -14.48 11.83 -12.47
N TRP A 366 -13.74 11.57 -11.39
CA TRP A 366 -13.82 10.33 -10.62
C TRP A 366 -14.50 10.58 -9.26
N VAL A 367 -15.51 9.77 -8.94
CA VAL A 367 -16.20 9.76 -7.65
C VAL A 367 -15.94 8.44 -6.92
N PRO A 368 -15.10 8.45 -5.87
CA PRO A 368 -14.70 7.24 -5.20
C PRO A 368 -15.57 6.97 -3.95
N LEU A 369 -16.53 6.05 -4.03
CA LEU A 369 -17.46 5.69 -2.95
C LEU A 369 -16.94 4.50 -2.11
N LEU A 370 -17.27 4.49 -0.81
CA LEU A 370 -16.87 3.45 0.14
C LEU A 370 -18.02 3.02 1.02
N THR A 371 -18.13 1.71 1.26
CA THR A 371 -19.06 1.17 2.25
C THR A 371 -18.67 1.58 3.66
N ARG A 372 -19.66 1.71 4.54
CA ARG A 372 -19.49 2.03 5.95
C ARG A 372 -20.23 1.00 6.79
N LEU A 373 -19.50 0.32 7.69
CA LEU A 373 -20.11 -0.56 8.67
C LEU A 373 -20.90 0.25 9.71
N GLN A 374 -21.92 -0.36 10.31
CA GLN A 374 -22.63 0.22 11.45
C GLN A 374 -21.68 0.60 12.60
N ASN A 375 -22.06 1.63 13.36
CA ASN A 375 -21.40 2.00 14.62
C ASN A 375 -21.70 0.95 15.72
N PRO A 376 -21.07 1.04 16.91
CA PRO A 376 -21.35 0.12 18.02
C PRO A 376 -22.83 0.07 18.44
N GLU A 377 -23.59 1.16 18.24
CA GLU A 377 -25.03 1.22 18.48
C GLU A 377 -25.89 0.60 17.36
N GLY A 378 -25.27 0.03 16.31
CA GLY A 378 -25.97 -0.61 15.20
C GLY A 378 -26.57 0.36 14.16
N GLN A 379 -26.13 1.61 14.14
CA GLN A 379 -26.64 2.67 13.28
C GLN A 379 -25.64 3.10 12.20
N GLY A 380 -26.16 3.67 11.12
CA GLY A 380 -25.35 4.35 10.10
C GLY A 380 -24.64 3.44 9.11
N GLU A 381 -25.04 2.17 8.96
CA GLU A 381 -24.53 1.31 7.88
C GLU A 381 -24.82 1.94 6.50
N VAL A 382 -23.84 1.84 5.60
CA VAL A 382 -23.98 2.15 4.17
C VAL A 382 -23.42 0.96 3.42
N THR A 383 -24.30 0.19 2.79
CA THR A 383 -23.95 -1.07 2.14
C THR A 383 -23.49 -0.85 0.70
N MET A 384 -22.88 -1.87 0.09
CA MET A 384 -22.53 -1.84 -1.33
C MET A 384 -23.76 -1.63 -2.21
N LEU A 385 -24.89 -2.26 -1.87
CA LEU A 385 -26.16 -2.09 -2.56
C LEU A 385 -26.62 -0.62 -2.55
N ASP A 386 -26.57 0.04 -1.40
CA ASP A 386 -26.96 1.46 -1.29
C ASP A 386 -26.15 2.34 -2.23
N LEU A 387 -24.84 2.07 -2.32
CA LEU A 387 -23.93 2.82 -3.18
C LEU A 387 -24.14 2.52 -4.66
N ILE A 388 -24.42 1.26 -5.04
CA ILE A 388 -24.76 0.92 -6.44
C ILE A 388 -26.02 1.67 -6.85
N ILE A 389 -27.11 1.59 -6.07
CA ILE A 389 -28.36 2.30 -6.35
C ILE A 389 -28.13 3.82 -6.44
N THR A 390 -27.35 4.38 -5.52
CA THR A 390 -27.07 5.82 -5.52
C THR A 390 -26.25 6.22 -6.74
N SER A 391 -25.29 5.39 -7.16
CA SER A 391 -24.44 5.68 -8.32
C SER A 391 -25.24 5.86 -9.61
N LEU A 392 -26.33 5.13 -9.80
CA LEU A 392 -27.20 5.26 -10.98
C LEU A 392 -27.85 6.65 -11.09
N ARG A 393 -27.99 7.37 -9.98
CA ARG A 393 -28.53 8.75 -9.95
C ARG A 393 -27.46 9.82 -10.17
N MET A 394 -26.19 9.43 -10.24
CA MET A 394 -25.06 10.35 -10.40
C MET A 394 -24.62 10.54 -11.86
N ARG A 395 -25.41 10.02 -12.82
CA ARG A 395 -25.10 10.00 -14.26
C ARG A 395 -23.68 9.45 -14.55
N PRO A 396 -23.37 8.22 -14.16
CA PRO A 396 -22.06 7.62 -14.46
C PRO A 396 -21.96 7.20 -15.92
N ASP A 397 -20.79 7.37 -16.52
CA ASP A 397 -20.43 6.70 -17.78
C ASP A 397 -19.81 5.32 -17.50
N ARG A 398 -19.18 5.17 -16.33
CA ARG A 398 -18.49 3.95 -15.89
C ARG A 398 -18.76 3.69 -14.42
N ILE A 399 -19.17 2.47 -14.08
CA ILE A 399 -19.35 2.00 -12.70
C ILE A 399 -18.38 0.86 -12.46
N LEU A 400 -17.48 1.02 -11.49
CA LEU A 400 -16.55 -0.03 -11.06
C LEU A 400 -16.92 -0.48 -9.66
N VAL A 401 -17.32 -1.74 -9.51
CA VAL A 401 -17.67 -2.33 -8.22
C VAL A 401 -16.52 -3.22 -7.77
N GLY A 402 -16.05 -3.05 -6.53
CA GLY A 402 -14.88 -3.76 -6.00
C GLY A 402 -15.05 -5.28 -6.07
N GLU A 403 -16.08 -5.83 -5.43
CA GLU A 403 -16.40 -7.26 -5.50
C GLU A 403 -17.89 -7.48 -5.21
N ILE A 404 -18.63 -8.08 -6.14
CA ILE A 404 -20.03 -8.44 -5.92
C ILE A 404 -20.09 -9.76 -5.13
N ARG A 405 -20.83 -9.76 -4.01
CA ARG A 405 -20.91 -10.92 -3.10
C ARG A 405 -22.33 -11.38 -2.83
N LYS A 406 -23.31 -10.48 -2.87
CA LYS A 406 -24.71 -10.75 -2.54
C LYS A 406 -25.60 -10.70 -3.78
N GLN A 407 -26.70 -11.46 -3.75
CA GLN A 407 -27.73 -11.46 -4.80
C GLN A 407 -28.18 -10.06 -5.18
N LYS A 408 -28.63 -9.25 -4.22
CA LYS A 408 -29.17 -7.91 -4.49
C LYS A 408 -28.14 -6.95 -5.12
N GLU A 409 -26.87 -7.08 -4.75
CA GLU A 409 -25.78 -6.32 -5.38
C GLU A 409 -25.62 -6.70 -6.85
N ALA A 410 -25.70 -8.01 -7.15
CA ALA A 410 -25.61 -8.53 -8.50
C ALA A 410 -26.82 -8.10 -9.35
N GLU A 411 -28.05 -8.29 -8.85
CA GLU A 411 -29.28 -7.90 -9.54
C GLU A 411 -29.24 -6.44 -10.00
N VAL A 412 -28.93 -5.51 -9.09
CA VAL A 412 -28.88 -4.08 -9.43
C VAL A 412 -27.71 -3.76 -10.37
N ALA A 413 -26.57 -4.45 -10.24
CA ALA A 413 -25.45 -4.26 -11.15
C ALA A 413 -25.78 -4.71 -12.58
N PHE A 414 -26.51 -5.83 -12.75
CA PHE A 414 -26.95 -6.31 -14.06
C PHE A 414 -28.13 -5.51 -14.63
N GLU A 415 -29.01 -4.97 -13.77
CA GLU A 415 -30.02 -3.99 -14.17
C GLU A 415 -29.37 -2.69 -14.67
N ALA A 416 -28.28 -2.25 -14.03
CA ALA A 416 -27.49 -1.11 -14.49
C ALA A 416 -26.91 -1.37 -15.90
N MET A 417 -26.41 -2.57 -16.15
CA MET A 417 -25.95 -2.98 -17.49
C MET A 417 -27.07 -2.94 -18.53
N HIS A 418 -28.28 -3.43 -18.19
CA HIS A 418 -29.46 -3.38 -19.05
C HIS A 418 -29.89 -1.94 -19.39
N THR A 419 -29.76 -1.04 -18.43
CA THR A 419 -30.13 0.38 -18.59
C THR A 419 -29.05 1.21 -19.28
N GLY A 420 -28.03 0.58 -19.86
CA GLY A 420 -27.01 1.22 -20.69
C GLY A 420 -25.79 1.74 -19.93
N HIS A 421 -25.61 1.37 -18.66
CA HIS A 421 -24.41 1.73 -17.91
C HIS A 421 -23.32 0.69 -18.13
N SER A 422 -22.08 1.12 -18.41
CA SER A 422 -20.94 0.21 -18.43
C SER A 422 -20.49 -0.13 -17.02
N VAL A 423 -20.68 -1.39 -16.64
CA VAL A 423 -20.36 -1.89 -15.31
C VAL A 423 -19.19 -2.87 -15.39
N TYR A 424 -18.23 -2.66 -14.49
CA TYR A 424 -17.08 -3.52 -14.30
C TYR A 424 -17.03 -3.97 -12.85
N SER A 425 -16.81 -5.26 -12.61
CA SER A 425 -16.77 -5.77 -11.25
C SER A 425 -15.81 -6.93 -11.09
N THR A 426 -15.54 -7.32 -9.84
CA THR A 426 -14.87 -8.58 -9.54
C THR A 426 -15.81 -9.60 -8.90
N LEU A 427 -15.53 -10.88 -9.16
CA LEU A 427 -16.29 -12.02 -8.61
C LEU A 427 -15.33 -13.13 -8.21
N HIS A 428 -15.61 -13.83 -7.11
CA HIS A 428 -14.85 -15.01 -6.72
C HIS A 428 -15.33 -16.28 -7.45
N ALA A 429 -14.52 -16.79 -8.37
CA ALA A 429 -14.64 -18.11 -8.99
C ALA A 429 -13.30 -18.49 -9.66
N ASP A 430 -13.03 -19.77 -9.89
CA ASP A 430 -11.74 -20.20 -10.43
C ASP A 430 -11.69 -20.32 -11.95
N THR A 431 -12.86 -20.35 -12.61
CA THR A 431 -13.01 -20.39 -14.08
C THR A 431 -14.21 -19.56 -14.54
N SER A 432 -14.27 -19.25 -15.83
CA SER A 432 -15.40 -18.57 -16.47
C SER A 432 -16.72 -19.35 -16.32
N ALA A 433 -16.67 -20.66 -16.53
CA ALA A 433 -17.84 -21.55 -16.35
C ALA A 433 -18.34 -21.55 -14.90
N GLN A 434 -17.43 -21.61 -13.93
CA GLN A 434 -17.79 -21.48 -12.51
C GLN A 434 -18.37 -20.10 -12.19
N ALA A 435 -17.87 -19.04 -12.81
CA ALA A 435 -18.37 -17.68 -12.63
C ALA A 435 -19.84 -17.57 -13.05
N LEU A 436 -20.15 -18.04 -14.26
CA LEU A 436 -21.52 -18.06 -14.80
C LEU A 436 -22.44 -18.89 -13.91
N ARG A 437 -22.02 -20.11 -13.54
CA ARG A 437 -22.79 -20.97 -12.62
C ARG A 437 -23.01 -20.31 -11.26
N ARG A 438 -22.00 -19.63 -10.71
CA ARG A 438 -22.11 -18.93 -9.42
C ARG A 438 -23.10 -17.77 -9.48
N MET A 439 -23.19 -17.09 -10.62
CA MET A 439 -24.16 -16.03 -10.82
C MET A 439 -25.58 -16.59 -10.99
N THR A 440 -25.76 -17.71 -11.69
CA THR A 440 -27.09 -18.32 -11.90
C THR A 440 -27.57 -19.26 -10.80
N SER A 441 -26.75 -19.51 -9.76
CA SER A 441 -27.12 -20.38 -8.65
C SER A 441 -27.15 -19.60 -7.33
N PRO A 442 -27.91 -20.05 -6.32
CA PRO A 442 -27.82 -19.51 -4.97
C PRO A 442 -26.36 -19.51 -4.45
N PRO A 443 -25.91 -18.45 -3.76
CA PRO A 443 -26.71 -17.38 -3.16
C PRO A 443 -26.88 -16.13 -4.05
N ILE A 444 -26.52 -16.16 -5.34
CA ILE A 444 -26.72 -15.01 -6.25
C ILE A 444 -28.03 -15.17 -7.05
N ASP A 445 -28.22 -16.33 -7.69
CA ASP A 445 -29.50 -16.73 -8.32
C ASP A 445 -30.05 -15.74 -9.38
N LEU A 446 -29.18 -15.25 -10.26
CA LEU A 446 -29.59 -14.43 -11.41
C LEU A 446 -30.23 -15.27 -12.52
N PRO A 447 -31.30 -14.78 -13.15
CA PRO A 447 -31.79 -15.33 -14.42
C PRO A 447 -30.67 -15.40 -15.47
N PRO A 448 -30.57 -16.48 -16.25
CA PRO A 448 -29.61 -16.54 -17.35
C PRO A 448 -29.72 -15.34 -18.29
N THR A 449 -30.94 -14.91 -18.64
CA THR A 449 -31.18 -13.73 -19.49
C THR A 449 -30.44 -12.48 -19.02
N ASP A 450 -30.25 -12.30 -17.71
CA ASP A 450 -29.55 -11.12 -17.19
C ASP A 450 -28.07 -11.11 -17.58
N LEU A 451 -27.46 -12.30 -17.62
CA LEU A 451 -26.06 -12.51 -17.99
C LEU A 451 -25.78 -12.19 -19.46
N GLU A 452 -26.80 -12.08 -20.31
CA GLU A 452 -26.61 -11.63 -21.69
C GLU A 452 -25.98 -10.24 -21.70
N THR A 453 -26.23 -9.35 -20.74
CA THR A 453 -25.59 -8.02 -20.74
C THR A 453 -24.11 -8.01 -20.37
N LEU A 454 -23.58 -9.12 -19.85
CA LEU A 454 -22.15 -9.29 -19.60
C LEU A 454 -21.44 -9.75 -20.87
N HIS A 455 -20.49 -8.96 -21.37
CA HIS A 455 -19.81 -9.29 -22.63
C HIS A 455 -18.58 -10.16 -22.40
N LEU A 456 -17.75 -9.83 -21.40
CA LEU A 456 -16.45 -10.48 -21.19
C LEU A 456 -16.22 -10.90 -19.74
N LEU A 457 -15.55 -12.05 -19.59
CA LEU A 457 -15.02 -12.57 -18.34
C LEU A 457 -13.49 -12.69 -18.45
N VAL A 458 -12.75 -12.08 -17.52
CA VAL A 458 -11.29 -12.17 -17.45
C VAL A 458 -10.91 -12.90 -16.17
N VAL A 459 -10.44 -14.14 -16.28
CA VAL A 459 -10.13 -14.99 -15.12
C VAL A 459 -8.65 -14.84 -14.74
N GLN A 460 -8.38 -14.37 -13.53
CA GLN A 460 -7.06 -14.29 -12.91
C GLN A 460 -6.77 -15.53 -12.05
N PHE A 461 -5.57 -16.08 -12.19
CA PHE A 461 -5.12 -17.29 -11.50
C PHE A 461 -3.75 -17.07 -10.84
N ARG A 462 -3.57 -17.69 -9.66
CA ARG A 462 -2.32 -17.69 -8.92
C ARG A 462 -1.70 -19.09 -8.94
N ASP A 463 -0.61 -19.26 -9.67
CA ASP A 463 0.23 -20.45 -9.56
C ASP A 463 1.06 -20.34 -8.28
N ARG A 464 0.59 -20.99 -7.22
CA ARG A 464 1.26 -20.99 -5.91
C ARG A 464 2.64 -21.67 -5.94
N ARG A 465 2.85 -22.66 -6.82
CA ARG A 465 4.12 -23.40 -6.89
C ARG A 465 5.24 -22.51 -7.44
N ARG A 466 4.93 -21.69 -8.44
CA ARG A 466 5.89 -20.75 -9.04
C ARG A 466 5.79 -19.33 -8.49
N ASN A 467 4.81 -19.08 -7.61
CA ASN A 467 4.42 -17.75 -7.12
C ASN A 467 4.15 -16.74 -8.25
N LEU A 468 3.49 -17.21 -9.31
CA LEU A 468 3.13 -16.40 -10.48
C LEU A 468 1.64 -16.06 -10.47
N ARG A 469 1.30 -14.93 -11.08
CA ARG A 469 -0.09 -14.54 -11.37
C ARG A 469 -0.27 -14.42 -12.87
N ARG A 470 -1.28 -15.08 -13.42
CA ARG A 470 -1.55 -15.21 -14.85
C ARG A 470 -3.03 -15.04 -15.10
N THR A 471 -3.38 -14.42 -16.21
CA THR A 471 -4.75 -14.46 -16.74
C THR A 471 -4.99 -15.87 -17.28
N LEU A 472 -5.77 -16.67 -16.57
CA LEU A 472 -6.04 -18.06 -16.93
C LEU A 472 -6.81 -18.16 -18.23
N GLU A 473 -7.87 -17.36 -18.36
CA GLU A 473 -8.69 -17.33 -19.57
C GLU A 473 -9.41 -15.99 -19.74
N ILE A 474 -9.65 -15.63 -21.00
CA ILE A 474 -10.59 -14.56 -21.38
C ILE A 474 -11.69 -15.24 -22.18
N SER A 475 -12.94 -15.06 -21.77
CA SER A 475 -14.10 -15.63 -22.45
C SER A 475 -15.16 -14.57 -22.69
N GLU A 476 -15.97 -14.79 -23.71
CA GLU A 476 -17.22 -14.05 -23.92
C GLU A 476 -18.42 -14.88 -23.46
N VAL A 477 -19.49 -14.22 -23.04
CA VAL A 477 -20.73 -14.89 -22.64
C VAL A 477 -21.55 -15.22 -23.89
N SER A 478 -21.80 -16.50 -24.13
CA SER A 478 -22.57 -17.00 -25.27
C SER A 478 -23.77 -17.82 -24.81
N GLN A 479 -24.81 -17.86 -25.66
CA GLN A 479 -25.90 -18.83 -25.49
C GLN A 479 -25.36 -20.24 -25.71
N GLY A 480 -25.76 -21.17 -24.85
CA GLY A 480 -25.42 -22.58 -24.94
C GLY A 480 -26.18 -23.30 -26.05
N THR A 481 -26.04 -24.63 -26.11
CA THR A 481 -26.78 -25.45 -27.08
C THR A 481 -28.29 -25.47 -26.85
N ASP A 482 -28.71 -25.31 -25.61
CA ASP A 482 -30.11 -25.08 -25.25
C ASP A 482 -30.31 -23.57 -25.05
N GLU A 483 -31.32 -22.97 -25.69
CA GLU A 483 -31.57 -21.52 -25.71
C GLU A 483 -31.73 -20.90 -24.29
N GLU A 484 -32.00 -21.71 -23.28
CA GLU A 484 -32.14 -21.29 -21.88
C GLU A 484 -30.81 -21.35 -21.09
N THR A 485 -29.74 -21.88 -21.67
CA THR A 485 -28.45 -22.07 -21.01
C THR A 485 -27.42 -21.06 -21.48
N ILE A 486 -26.52 -20.67 -20.58
CA ILE A 486 -25.41 -19.75 -20.88
C ILE A 486 -24.09 -20.44 -20.61
N GLU A 487 -23.20 -20.36 -21.60
CA GLU A 487 -21.89 -20.97 -21.57
C GLU A 487 -20.81 -19.95 -21.94
N PRO A 488 -19.58 -20.10 -21.39
CA PRO A 488 -18.47 -19.23 -21.76
C PRO A 488 -17.84 -19.71 -23.07
N ASN A 489 -17.78 -18.85 -24.09
CA ASN A 489 -16.91 -19.07 -25.24
C ASN A 489 -15.49 -18.58 -24.92
N ILE A 490 -14.56 -19.51 -24.71
CA ILE A 490 -13.23 -19.21 -24.20
C ILE A 490 -12.29 -18.84 -25.36
N ILE A 491 -11.91 -17.57 -25.42
CA ILE A 491 -11.13 -16.99 -26.52
C ILE A 491 -9.64 -17.25 -26.31
N PHE A 492 -9.14 -16.95 -25.10
CA PHE A 492 -7.75 -17.16 -24.73
C PHE A 492 -7.64 -18.09 -23.53
N ARG A 493 -6.63 -18.95 -23.51
CA ARG A 493 -6.33 -19.85 -22.39
C ARG A 493 -4.84 -19.93 -22.11
N TRP A 494 -4.47 -19.83 -20.84
CA TRP A 494 -3.09 -20.00 -20.39
C TRP A 494 -2.68 -21.48 -20.34
N ARG A 495 -1.46 -21.77 -20.78
CA ARG A 495 -0.84 -23.09 -20.77
C ARG A 495 0.33 -23.10 -19.78
N PRO A 496 0.16 -23.70 -18.59
CA PRO A 496 1.20 -23.69 -17.54
C PRO A 496 2.52 -24.34 -17.94
N ARG A 497 2.51 -25.26 -18.92
CA ARG A 497 3.69 -26.00 -19.35
C ARG A 497 4.76 -25.09 -19.94
N ASN A 498 4.34 -24.16 -20.79
CA ASN A 498 5.23 -23.27 -21.54
C ASN A 498 5.12 -21.81 -21.09
N ASP A 499 4.20 -21.50 -20.17
CA ASP A 499 3.86 -20.15 -19.74
C ASP A 499 3.40 -19.23 -20.89
N THR A 500 2.54 -19.76 -21.76
CA THR A 500 2.02 -19.08 -22.96
C THR A 500 0.50 -19.06 -22.98
N TRP A 501 -0.09 -18.19 -23.81
CA TRP A 501 -1.54 -18.17 -24.07
C TRP A 501 -1.82 -18.69 -25.47
N GLU A 502 -2.76 -19.62 -25.57
CA GLU A 502 -3.32 -20.06 -26.84
C GLU A 502 -4.63 -19.32 -27.10
N LYS A 503 -4.92 -19.07 -28.38
CA LYS A 503 -6.25 -18.65 -28.83
C LYS A 503 -7.07 -19.91 -29.09
N VAL A 504 -8.04 -20.20 -28.22
CA VAL A 504 -8.84 -21.43 -28.24
C VAL A 504 -10.03 -21.30 -29.19
N SER A 505 -10.64 -20.12 -29.25
CA SER A 505 -11.78 -19.84 -30.12
C SER A 505 -11.71 -18.43 -30.70
N GLU A 506 -12.52 -18.18 -31.73
CA GLU A 506 -12.72 -16.84 -32.26
C GLU A 506 -13.75 -16.08 -31.40
N PRO A 507 -13.54 -14.78 -31.14
CA PRO A 507 -14.42 -13.97 -30.32
C PRO A 507 -15.61 -13.47 -31.15
N VAL A 508 -16.61 -14.32 -31.34
CA VAL A 508 -17.77 -14.08 -32.23
C VAL A 508 -18.63 -12.94 -31.71
N ARG A 509 -18.97 -12.99 -30.41
CA ARG A 509 -19.82 -11.99 -29.79
C ARG A 509 -19.14 -10.64 -29.71
N PHE A 510 -17.87 -10.61 -29.29
CA PHE A 510 -17.08 -9.38 -29.25
C PHE A 510 -17.09 -8.63 -30.60
N TYR A 511 -16.88 -9.32 -31.72
CA TYR A 511 -16.95 -8.69 -33.04
C TYR A 511 -18.35 -8.18 -33.38
N LYS A 512 -19.39 -8.93 -32.99
CA LYS A 512 -20.79 -8.53 -33.21
C LYS A 512 -21.12 -7.25 -32.45
N GLU A 513 -20.79 -7.16 -31.16
CA GLU A 513 -21.07 -5.97 -30.33
C GLU A 513 -20.28 -4.76 -30.83
N LEU A 514 -18.99 -4.92 -31.16
CA LEU A 514 -18.20 -3.82 -31.71
C LEU A 514 -18.73 -3.35 -33.07
N ASN A 515 -19.13 -4.27 -33.95
CA ASN A 515 -19.75 -3.89 -35.22
C ASN A 515 -21.06 -3.13 -34.99
N LEU A 516 -21.88 -3.57 -34.03
CA LEU A 516 -23.13 -2.91 -33.68
C LEU A 516 -22.90 -1.49 -33.14
N HIS A 517 -21.91 -1.30 -32.25
CA HIS A 517 -21.65 -0.01 -31.61
C HIS A 517 -20.91 0.98 -32.53
N THR A 518 -20.12 0.48 -33.48
CA THR A 518 -19.15 1.33 -34.23
C THR A 518 -19.27 1.24 -35.75
N GLY A 519 -19.96 0.23 -36.28
CA GLY A 519 -19.99 -0.09 -37.71
C GLY A 519 -18.71 -0.75 -38.25
N MET A 520 -17.67 -0.95 -37.42
CA MET A 520 -16.41 -1.53 -37.89
C MET A 520 -16.55 -2.98 -38.33
N THR A 521 -15.92 -3.34 -39.44
CA THR A 521 -15.82 -4.74 -39.87
C THR A 521 -14.83 -5.52 -39.01
N LYS A 522 -14.93 -6.86 -39.01
CA LYS A 522 -13.96 -7.74 -38.33
C LYS A 522 -12.51 -7.42 -38.72
N GLU A 523 -12.26 -7.10 -39.98
CA GLU A 523 -10.93 -6.73 -40.47
C GLU A 523 -10.43 -5.41 -39.89
N GLN A 524 -11.30 -4.40 -39.80
CA GLN A 524 -10.99 -3.11 -39.20
C GLN A 524 -10.72 -3.24 -37.70
N ILE A 525 -11.54 -4.02 -36.99
CA ILE A 525 -11.36 -4.31 -35.55
C ILE A 525 -9.98 -4.96 -35.32
N ASN A 526 -9.64 -5.98 -36.12
CA ASN A 526 -8.35 -6.66 -36.03
C ASN A 526 -7.17 -5.74 -36.38
N LYS A 527 -7.33 -4.83 -37.35
CA LYS A 527 -6.31 -3.83 -37.70
C LYS A 527 -6.09 -2.83 -36.55
N ASP A 528 -7.17 -2.35 -35.95
CA ASP A 528 -7.08 -1.48 -34.77
C ASP A 528 -6.42 -2.20 -33.58
N ASN A 529 -6.73 -3.48 -33.38
CA ASN A 529 -6.12 -4.27 -32.31
C ASN A 529 -4.60 -4.37 -32.50
N LYS A 530 -4.14 -4.59 -33.74
CA LYS A 530 -2.71 -4.57 -34.08
C LYS A 530 -2.06 -3.20 -33.85
N LYS A 531 -2.74 -2.09 -34.16
CA LYS A 531 -2.24 -0.74 -33.87
C LYS A 531 -2.03 -0.55 -32.36
N ARG A 532 -3.00 -0.98 -31.54
CA ARG A 532 -2.92 -0.91 -30.07
C ARG A 532 -1.78 -1.75 -29.50
N GLN A 533 -1.55 -2.95 -30.04
CA GLN A 533 -0.40 -3.79 -29.65
C GLN A 533 0.93 -3.06 -29.85
N ILE A 534 1.11 -2.39 -31.00
CA ILE A 534 2.33 -1.62 -31.30
C ILE A 534 2.54 -0.49 -30.28
N ILE A 535 1.47 0.20 -29.89
CA ILE A 535 1.53 1.26 -28.87
C ILE A 535 1.93 0.68 -27.50
N LEU A 536 1.29 -0.40 -27.07
CA LEU A 536 1.62 -1.07 -25.80
C LEU A 536 3.07 -1.57 -25.79
N GLU A 537 3.54 -2.17 -26.89
CA GLU A 537 4.93 -2.62 -27.03
C GLU A 537 5.92 -1.45 -26.93
N TRP A 538 5.62 -0.33 -27.59
CA TRP A 538 6.41 0.89 -27.47
C TRP A 538 6.45 1.42 -26.03
N MET A 539 5.33 1.40 -25.30
CA MET A 539 5.28 1.79 -23.88
C MET A 539 6.15 0.89 -22.99
N ILE A 540 6.13 -0.43 -23.23
CA ILE A 540 7.02 -1.40 -22.54
C ILE A 540 8.48 -1.06 -22.80
N LYS A 541 8.86 -0.85 -24.06
CA LYS A 541 10.24 -0.56 -24.46
C LYS A 541 10.78 0.73 -23.83
N ASN A 542 9.92 1.74 -23.68
CA ASN A 542 10.23 3.00 -23.02
C ASN A 542 10.04 2.96 -21.49
N LYS A 543 9.70 1.80 -20.90
CA LYS A 543 9.52 1.59 -19.46
C LYS A 543 8.48 2.52 -18.82
N ILE A 544 7.43 2.86 -19.56
CA ILE A 544 6.33 3.71 -19.08
C ILE A 544 5.43 2.86 -18.17
N THR A 545 5.78 2.77 -16.88
CA THR A 545 5.13 1.86 -15.92
C THR A 545 4.36 2.56 -14.80
N ASP A 546 4.58 3.86 -14.62
CA ASP A 546 3.88 4.70 -13.66
C ASP A 546 2.44 4.96 -14.10
N ILE A 547 1.51 5.05 -13.14
CA ILE A 547 0.07 5.17 -13.43
C ILE A 547 -0.29 6.49 -14.12
N ASP A 548 0.32 7.61 -13.70
CA ASP A 548 0.05 8.92 -14.30
C ASP A 548 0.66 8.96 -15.71
N ALA A 549 1.88 8.45 -15.88
CA ALA A 549 2.52 8.37 -17.19
C ALA A 549 1.77 7.47 -18.18
N VAL A 550 1.34 6.27 -17.75
CA VAL A 550 0.52 5.35 -18.56
C VAL A 550 -0.81 6.02 -18.93
N GLY A 551 -1.46 6.63 -17.94
CA GLY A 551 -2.70 7.36 -18.13
C GLY A 551 -2.60 8.49 -19.15
N ASN A 552 -1.54 9.28 -19.11
CA ASN A 552 -1.32 10.37 -20.04
C ASN A 552 -1.23 9.89 -21.50
N ILE A 553 -0.58 8.74 -21.75
CA ILE A 553 -0.51 8.15 -23.09
C ILE A 553 -1.91 7.76 -23.58
N PHE A 554 -2.75 7.17 -22.73
CA PHE A 554 -4.13 6.86 -23.11
C PHE A 554 -4.97 8.11 -23.37
N SER A 555 -4.82 9.15 -22.54
CA SER A 555 -5.47 10.44 -22.75
C SER A 555 -5.08 11.08 -24.10
N LEU A 556 -3.78 11.07 -24.43
CA LEU A 556 -3.28 11.56 -25.72
C LEU A 556 -3.78 10.69 -26.88
N TYR A 557 -3.82 9.36 -26.72
CA TYR A 557 -4.36 8.47 -27.73
C TYR A 557 -5.82 8.80 -28.05
N TYR A 558 -6.67 9.06 -27.05
CA TYR A 558 -8.07 9.42 -27.30
C TYR A 558 -8.24 10.79 -27.95
N SER A 559 -7.25 11.68 -27.81
CA SER A 559 -7.25 12.98 -28.46
C SER A 559 -6.72 12.92 -29.89
N ASN A 560 -5.64 12.15 -30.12
CA ASN A 560 -5.01 12.01 -31.44
C ASN A 560 -4.43 10.59 -31.66
N PRO A 561 -5.28 9.61 -32.04
CA PRO A 561 -4.88 8.20 -32.14
C PRO A 561 -3.76 7.94 -33.17
N ASP A 562 -3.81 8.62 -34.32
CA ASP A 562 -2.86 8.39 -35.41
C ASP A 562 -1.47 8.96 -35.11
N GLU A 563 -1.39 10.10 -34.41
CA GLU A 563 -0.11 10.67 -33.97
C GLU A 563 0.60 9.72 -32.98
N ILE A 564 -0.12 9.22 -31.97
CA ILE A 564 0.43 8.26 -31.01
C ILE A 564 0.87 6.97 -31.69
N TYR A 565 0.09 6.50 -32.66
CA TYR A 565 0.46 5.33 -33.44
C TYR A 565 1.75 5.54 -34.25
N GLU A 566 1.91 6.68 -34.93
CA GLU A 566 3.12 6.97 -35.69
C GLU A 566 4.35 7.19 -34.79
N ILE A 567 4.19 7.82 -33.62
CA ILE A 567 5.27 7.90 -32.59
C ILE A 567 5.70 6.50 -32.14
N ALA A 568 4.73 5.63 -31.83
CA ALA A 568 5.00 4.28 -31.38
C ALA A 568 5.73 3.46 -32.47
N LYS A 569 5.26 3.57 -33.72
CA LYS A 569 5.80 2.87 -34.88
C LYS A 569 7.21 3.35 -35.27
N SER A 570 7.46 4.65 -35.19
CA SER A 570 8.78 5.25 -35.43
C SER A 570 9.75 5.08 -34.26
N ASN A 571 9.26 4.55 -33.13
CA ASN A 571 10.01 4.35 -31.90
C ASN A 571 10.69 5.64 -31.39
N ILE A 572 10.02 6.78 -31.59
CA ILE A 572 10.46 8.09 -31.10
C ILE A 572 10.18 8.16 -29.60
N SER A 573 11.15 8.65 -28.82
CA SER A 573 10.95 8.94 -27.40
C SER A 573 10.16 10.23 -27.27
N MET A 574 9.05 10.22 -26.52
CA MET A 574 8.33 11.47 -26.23
C MET A 574 9.20 12.36 -25.35
N PRO A 575 9.26 13.68 -25.61
CA PRO A 575 9.97 14.60 -24.73
C PRO A 575 9.33 14.56 -23.33
N PRO A 576 10.12 14.55 -22.24
CA PRO A 576 9.57 14.67 -20.89
C PRO A 576 8.86 16.01 -20.77
N GLN A 577 7.53 16.01 -20.69
CA GLN A 577 6.80 17.25 -20.44
C GLN A 577 6.82 17.53 -18.94
N GLY A 578 7.50 18.62 -18.58
CA GLY A 578 7.57 19.15 -17.23
C GLY A 578 6.20 19.56 -16.71
N GLY A 579 6.07 19.48 -15.38
CA GLY A 579 4.89 19.94 -14.66
C GLY A 579 4.51 21.37 -15.04
N LYS A 580 3.21 21.57 -15.23
CA LYS A 580 2.58 22.85 -14.94
C LYS A 580 1.93 22.76 -13.57
#